data_AF-G2PV70-F1
#
_entry.id   AF-G2PV70-F1
#
_cell.length_a   1.000
_cell.length_b   1.000
_cell.length_c   1.000
_cell.angle_alpha   90.00
_cell.angle_beta   90.00
_cell.angle_gamma   90.00
#
_symmetry.space_group_name_H-M   'P 1'
#
loop_
_entity.id
_entity.type
_entity.pdbx_description
1 polymer ?
#
loop_
_entity_poly.entity_id
_entity_poly.type
_entity_poly.pdbx_seq_one_letter_code
_entity_poly.pdbx_strand_id
1 'polypeptide(L)'
;MKEELVLVRNETFKDFPIGNFPFDPHHSAMVEYHCYIPEGYRGNWYDPVVYHGWNGSGPTWIVTEEDGKKFMEQTRMLATLKNLWPMLVTGDEFWQDYLVEAQDSTQKTRDWYPSIGISPFLYFKFIHTTHG
;
A
#
# COMPACT_ATOMS: atom_id res chain seq x y z
N MET A 1 7.34 13.10 -33.16
CA MET A 1 5.98 12.89 -32.64
C MET A 1 5.91 13.57 -31.28
N LYS A 2 4.79 14.16 -30.88
CA LYS A 2 4.62 14.69 -29.52
C LYS A 2 4.22 13.54 -28.62
N GLU A 3 4.93 13.37 -27.51
CA GLU A 3 4.53 12.45 -26.45
C GLU A 3 3.28 13.02 -25.78
N GLU A 4 2.19 12.26 -25.78
CA GLU A 4 0.96 12.60 -25.08
C GLU A 4 0.85 11.72 -23.83
N LEU A 5 0.67 12.38 -22.68
CA LEU A 5 0.51 11.70 -21.40
C LEU A 5 -0.97 11.36 -21.20
N VAL A 6 -1.26 10.08 -20.95
CA VAL A 6 -2.60 9.60 -20.64
C VAL A 6 -2.64 9.18 -19.16
N LEU A 7 -3.58 9.76 -18.41
CA LEU A 7 -3.77 9.37 -17.01
C LEU A 7 -4.48 8.01 -16.96
N VAL A 8 -3.75 6.97 -16.53
CA VAL A 8 -4.29 5.60 -16.38
C VAL A 8 -4.71 5.29 -14.95
N ARG A 9 -4.11 5.94 -13.95
CA ARG A 9 -4.51 5.76 -12.56
C ARG A 9 -4.28 6.98 -11.69
N ASN A 10 -5.34 7.34 -10.98
CA ASN A 10 -5.30 8.37 -9.95
C ASN A 10 -6.00 7.83 -8.71
N GLU A 11 -5.22 7.50 -7.69
CA GLU A 11 -5.73 7.07 -6.40
C GLU A 11 -5.92 8.27 -5.49
N THR A 12 -6.89 8.33 -4.58
CA THR A 12 -6.97 9.36 -3.51
C THR A 12 -7.28 8.77 -2.14
N PHE A 13 -7.48 7.45 -2.09
CA PHE A 13 -7.91 6.63 -0.97
C PHE A 13 -9.26 7.04 -0.34
N LYS A 14 -9.99 7.99 -0.94
CA LYS A 14 -11.24 8.56 -0.39
C LYS A 14 -12.34 7.53 -0.18
N ASP A 15 -12.40 6.55 -1.06
CA ASP A 15 -13.30 5.40 -1.08
C ASP A 15 -12.97 4.35 -0.01
N PHE A 16 -11.75 4.35 0.53
CA PHE A 16 -11.36 3.39 1.57
C PHE A 16 -11.91 3.80 2.96
N PRO A 17 -12.38 2.84 3.77
CA PRO A 17 -12.67 3.09 5.17
C PRO A 17 -11.38 3.37 5.96
N ILE A 18 -11.47 4.23 6.97
CA ILE A 18 -10.35 4.48 7.90
C ILE A 18 -10.07 3.23 8.74
N GLY A 19 -8.80 2.89 8.93
CA GLY A 19 -8.36 1.72 9.69
C GLY A 19 -7.61 0.71 8.82
N ASN A 20 -7.80 -0.58 9.08
CA ASN A 20 -6.96 -1.62 8.48
C ASN A 20 -7.24 -1.77 6.98
N PHE A 21 -6.17 -1.74 6.17
CA PHE A 21 -6.25 -2.30 4.82
C PHE A 21 -6.40 -3.83 4.93
N PRO A 22 -7.20 -4.49 4.07
CA PRO A 22 -7.44 -5.93 4.17
C PRO A 22 -6.14 -6.75 4.18
N PHE A 23 -6.02 -7.65 5.16
CA PHE A 23 -4.85 -8.51 5.38
C PHE A 23 -5.29 -9.89 5.90
N ASP A 24 -4.43 -10.90 5.80
CA ASP A 24 -4.63 -12.17 6.52
C ASP A 24 -4.08 -12.05 7.96
N PRO A 25 -4.93 -12.11 9.00
CA PRO A 25 -4.47 -12.06 10.39
C PRO A 25 -3.53 -13.19 10.79
N HIS A 26 -3.65 -14.35 10.13
CA HIS A 26 -2.88 -15.54 10.46
C HIS A 26 -1.54 -15.61 9.74
N HIS A 27 -1.36 -14.79 8.69
CA HIS A 27 -0.24 -14.87 7.75
C HIS A 27 0.15 -16.34 7.45
N SER A 28 -0.86 -17.17 7.24
CA SER A 28 -0.69 -18.62 7.28
C SER A 28 -0.07 -19.13 5.97
N ALA A 29 0.57 -20.30 6.01
CA ALA A 29 1.06 -20.98 4.80
C ALA A 29 -0.07 -21.27 3.77
N MET A 30 -1.35 -21.18 4.18
CA MET A 30 -2.47 -21.27 3.25
C MET A 30 -2.53 -20.10 2.27
N VAL A 31 -2.08 -18.90 2.65
CA VAL A 31 -2.00 -17.74 1.74
C VAL A 31 -0.94 -17.96 0.66
N GLU A 32 0.22 -18.54 1.03
CA GLU A 32 1.33 -18.80 0.10
C GLU A 32 0.97 -19.84 -0.99
N TYR A 33 0.15 -20.85 -0.67
CA TYR A 33 -0.16 -21.94 -1.60
C TYR A 33 -1.57 -21.88 -2.23
N HIS A 34 -2.52 -21.11 -1.68
CA HIS A 34 -3.94 -21.19 -2.11
C HIS A 34 -4.60 -19.85 -2.47
N CYS A 35 -3.84 -18.77 -2.66
CA CYS A 35 -4.39 -17.46 -3.04
C CYS A 35 -5.53 -17.00 -2.12
N TYR A 36 -5.29 -17.00 -0.81
CA TYR A 36 -6.26 -16.43 0.13
C TYR A 36 -6.45 -14.95 -0.19
N ILE A 37 -7.71 -14.58 -0.43
CA ILE A 37 -8.12 -13.20 -0.68
C ILE A 37 -8.60 -12.63 0.66
N PRO A 38 -7.92 -11.63 1.24
CA PRO A 38 -8.37 -10.99 2.47
C PRO A 38 -9.76 -10.37 2.30
N GLU A 39 -10.62 -10.55 3.29
CA GLU A 39 -11.93 -9.92 3.32
C GLU A 39 -11.82 -8.40 3.50
N GLY A 40 -12.62 -7.65 2.74
CA GLY A 40 -12.72 -6.19 2.85
C GLY A 40 -12.49 -5.45 1.53
N TYR A 41 -12.68 -4.13 1.56
CA TYR A 41 -12.50 -3.28 0.39
C TYR A 41 -11.02 -3.04 0.11
N ARG A 42 -10.56 -3.47 -1.07
CA ARG A 42 -9.16 -3.35 -1.50
C ARG A 42 -8.96 -2.37 -2.65
N GLY A 43 -10.05 -1.85 -3.23
CA GLY A 43 -9.99 -1.06 -4.47
C GLY A 43 -9.15 -1.78 -5.54
N ASN A 44 -8.19 -1.05 -6.10
CA ASN A 44 -7.25 -1.59 -7.09
C ASN A 44 -5.88 -1.99 -6.49
N TRP A 45 -5.80 -2.19 -5.18
CA TRP A 45 -4.56 -2.43 -4.48
C TRP A 45 -4.50 -3.84 -3.89
N TYR A 46 -3.30 -4.39 -3.78
CA TYR A 46 -3.06 -5.59 -2.99
C TYR A 46 -1.66 -5.57 -2.38
N ASP A 47 -1.53 -6.19 -1.21
CA ASP A 47 -0.24 -6.42 -0.55
C ASP A 47 0.24 -7.83 -0.97
N PRO A 48 1.31 -7.95 -1.78
CA PRO A 48 1.85 -9.26 -2.16
C PRO A 48 2.71 -9.89 -1.05
N VAL A 49 3.04 -9.16 0.01
CA VAL A 49 4.00 -9.61 1.02
C VAL A 49 3.30 -10.49 2.04
N VAL A 50 3.57 -11.79 1.94
CA VAL A 50 3.17 -12.78 2.94
C VAL A 50 4.38 -13.12 3.79
N TYR A 51 4.30 -12.92 5.11
CA TYR A 51 5.35 -13.31 6.04
C TYR A 51 4.78 -13.88 7.32
N HIS A 52 4.97 -15.19 7.51
CA HIS A 52 4.47 -15.94 8.67
C HIS A 52 4.94 -15.39 10.01
N GLY A 53 6.11 -14.74 10.07
CA GLY A 53 6.62 -14.12 11.29
C GLY A 53 5.86 -12.85 11.73
N TRP A 54 4.88 -12.38 10.96
CA TRP A 54 3.97 -11.29 11.35
C TRP A 54 2.61 -11.79 11.87
N ASN A 55 2.43 -13.10 12.06
CA ASN A 55 1.20 -13.66 12.63
C ASN A 55 0.79 -12.92 13.92
N GLY A 56 -0.45 -12.43 13.96
CA GLY A 56 -0.99 -11.66 15.10
C GLY A 56 -0.40 -10.25 15.29
N SER A 57 0.46 -9.76 14.39
CA SER A 57 1.12 -8.45 14.50
C SER A 57 0.33 -7.31 13.84
N GLY A 58 -0.93 -7.54 13.45
CA GLY A 58 -1.78 -6.56 12.76
C GLY A 58 -1.46 -6.39 11.27
N PRO A 59 -2.10 -5.44 10.57
CA PRO A 59 -1.93 -5.23 9.13
C PRO A 59 -0.57 -4.61 8.80
N THR A 60 -0.09 -4.82 7.56
CA THR A 60 1.08 -4.10 7.00
C THR A 60 0.73 -2.67 6.60
N TRP A 61 -0.52 -2.43 6.22
CA TRP A 61 -1.02 -1.16 5.68
C TRP A 61 -2.29 -0.71 6.41
N ILE A 62 -2.42 0.58 6.69
CA ILE A 62 -3.62 1.19 7.26
C ILE A 62 -4.01 2.45 6.47
N VAL A 63 -5.28 2.78 6.48
CA VAL A 63 -5.82 4.00 5.88
C VAL A 63 -6.05 5.01 7.00
N THR A 64 -5.40 6.16 6.91
CA THR A 64 -5.54 7.29 7.84
C THR A 64 -6.13 8.50 7.14
N GLU A 65 -6.50 9.52 7.92
CA GLU A 65 -6.99 10.79 7.40
C GLU A 65 -6.37 11.96 8.19
N GLU A 66 -5.86 12.94 7.46
CA GLU A 66 -5.46 14.23 8.00
C GLU A 66 -6.01 15.35 7.13
N ASP A 67 -6.63 16.36 7.77
CA ASP A 67 -7.22 17.52 7.10
C ASP A 67 -8.15 17.16 5.91
N GLY A 68 -8.90 16.05 6.05
CA GLY A 68 -9.82 15.55 5.03
C GLY A 68 -9.15 14.86 3.83
N LYS A 69 -7.83 14.64 3.88
CA LYS A 69 -7.08 13.84 2.92
C LYS A 69 -6.71 12.49 3.52
N LYS A 70 -7.02 11.41 2.78
CA LYS A 70 -6.68 10.06 3.19
C LYS A 70 -5.31 9.63 2.67
N PHE A 71 -4.63 8.83 3.48
CA PHE A 71 -3.31 8.28 3.19
C PHE A 71 -3.32 6.77 3.42
N MET A 72 -2.49 6.06 2.65
CA MET A 72 -2.19 4.66 2.89
C MET A 72 -0.82 4.59 3.57
N GLU A 73 -0.81 4.07 4.79
CA GLU A 73 0.33 4.13 5.68
C GLU A 73 0.90 2.75 5.98
N GLN A 74 2.23 2.67 5.97
CA GLN A 74 2.97 1.46 6.25
C GLN A 74 3.22 1.34 7.77
N THR A 75 2.92 0.18 8.36
CA THR A 75 2.95 0.00 9.83
C THR A 75 4.18 -0.74 10.35
N ARG A 76 4.93 -1.44 9.50
CA ARG A 76 6.07 -2.29 9.92
C ARG A 76 7.34 -1.44 10.08
N MET A 77 7.96 -1.51 11.25
CA MET A 77 9.24 -0.86 11.46
C MET A 77 10.36 -1.50 10.64
N LEU A 78 11.22 -0.70 10.01
CA LEU A 78 12.43 -1.18 9.29
C LEU A 78 13.29 -2.15 10.10
N ALA A 79 13.36 -2.01 11.42
CA ALA A 79 14.11 -2.92 12.28
C ALA A 79 13.53 -4.35 12.35
N THR A 80 12.23 -4.53 12.10
CA THR A 80 11.56 -5.84 12.09
C THR A 80 11.52 -6.47 10.69
N LEU A 81 11.89 -5.70 9.67
CA LEU A 81 11.93 -6.07 8.26
C LEU A 81 13.29 -6.70 7.88
N LYS A 82 13.60 -7.87 8.44
CA LYS A 82 14.84 -8.61 8.08
C LYS A 82 14.79 -9.07 6.62
N ASN A 83 15.35 -8.27 5.71
CA ASN A 83 15.38 -8.50 4.26
C ASN A 83 14.01 -8.54 3.58
N LEU A 84 13.02 -7.86 4.15
CA LEU A 84 11.68 -7.73 3.59
C LEU A 84 11.40 -6.26 3.31
N TRP A 85 10.83 -5.97 2.15
CA TRP A 85 10.39 -4.63 1.82
C TRP A 85 8.85 -4.66 1.72
N PRO A 86 8.12 -3.90 2.54
CA PRO A 86 6.69 -3.73 2.38
C PRO A 86 6.42 -3.23 0.98
N MET A 87 5.49 -3.89 0.29
CA MET A 87 5.06 -3.49 -1.04
C MET A 87 3.55 -3.39 -1.03
N LEU A 88 3.03 -2.42 -1.78
CA LEU A 88 1.62 -2.33 -2.11
C LEU A 88 1.54 -2.12 -3.61
N VAL A 89 0.81 -2.99 -4.28
CA VAL A 89 0.82 -3.06 -5.74
C VAL A 89 -0.53 -2.59 -6.28
N THR A 90 -0.47 -1.78 -7.32
CA THR A 90 -1.60 -1.43 -8.17
C THR A 90 -1.13 -1.28 -9.61
N GLY A 91 -2.08 -1.28 -10.52
CA GLY A 91 -1.86 -1.07 -11.94
C GLY A 91 -2.22 -2.30 -12.74
N ASP A 92 -1.56 -2.45 -13.87
CA ASP A 92 -1.67 -3.59 -14.77
C ASP A 92 -0.25 -4.04 -15.13
N GLU A 93 0.00 -5.34 -15.12
CA GLU A 93 1.32 -5.93 -15.41
C GLU A 93 1.78 -5.67 -16.85
N PHE A 94 0.85 -5.34 -17.76
CA PHE A 94 1.15 -5.00 -19.14
C PHE A 94 1.41 -3.50 -19.35
N TRP A 95 1.30 -2.65 -18.32
CA TRP A 95 1.69 -1.25 -18.44
C TRP A 95 3.20 -1.13 -18.65
N GLN A 96 3.56 -0.36 -19.68
CA GLN A 96 4.93 -0.03 -20.03
C GLN A 96 5.05 1.50 -20.14
N ASP A 97 6.26 2.04 -20.08
CA ASP A 97 6.52 3.47 -20.33
C ASP A 97 5.59 4.42 -19.55
N TYR A 98 5.60 4.28 -18.21
CA TYR A 98 4.78 5.10 -17.32
C TYR A 98 5.63 5.93 -16.36
N LEU A 99 5.10 7.11 -16.03
CA LEU A 99 5.56 7.99 -14.98
C LEU A 99 4.76 7.72 -13.72
N VAL A 100 5.45 7.70 -12.58
CA VAL A 100 4.82 7.62 -11.26
C VAL A 100 5.16 8.88 -10.50
N GLU A 101 4.13 9.59 -10.03
CA GLU A 101 4.24 10.70 -9.10
C GLU A 101 3.73 10.24 -7.74
N ALA A 102 4.43 10.52 -6.67
CA ALA A 102 3.99 10.12 -5.34
C ALA A 102 4.11 11.28 -4.35
N GLN A 103 3.17 11.36 -3.41
CA GLN A 103 3.28 12.25 -2.26
C GLN A 103 3.62 11.44 -1.02
N ASP A 104 4.73 11.79 -0.37
CA ASP A 104 5.06 11.35 0.98
C ASP A 104 4.45 12.33 1.99
N SER A 105 3.82 11.79 3.03
CA SER A 105 3.52 12.55 4.25
C SER A 105 4.32 11.97 5.41
N THR A 106 5.42 12.62 5.81
CA THR A 106 6.22 12.15 6.95
C THR A 106 5.49 12.44 8.27
N GLN A 107 4.55 11.59 8.67
CA GLN A 107 3.86 11.72 9.96
C GLN A 107 4.78 11.22 11.09
N LYS A 108 5.06 12.07 12.09
CA LYS A 108 5.43 11.55 13.41
C LYS A 108 4.18 10.84 13.95
N THR A 109 4.28 9.54 14.19
CA THR A 109 3.20 8.71 14.73
C THR A 109 2.45 9.44 15.86
N ARG A 110 1.17 9.77 15.62
CA ARG A 110 0.25 10.20 16.68
C ARG A 110 0.02 9.01 17.62
N ASP A 111 -0.10 9.32 18.91
CA ASP A 111 -0.04 8.47 20.12
C ASP A 111 -0.99 7.25 20.22
N TRP A 112 -1.53 6.73 19.12
CA TRP A 112 -2.49 5.62 19.13
C TRP A 112 -1.88 4.20 19.12
N TYR A 113 -0.57 4.07 18.90
CA TYR A 113 0.16 2.82 19.11
C TYR A 113 1.56 3.10 19.69
N PRO A 114 1.81 2.83 20.99
CA PRO A 114 3.01 3.30 21.68
C PRO A 114 4.33 2.57 21.30
N SER A 115 4.37 1.83 20.19
CA SER A 115 5.52 1.00 19.83
C SER A 115 6.04 1.16 18.40
N ILE A 116 5.49 2.04 17.57
CA ILE A 116 5.85 2.12 16.15
C ILE A 116 6.79 3.31 15.91
N GLY A 117 8.08 3.03 15.74
CA GLY A 117 9.06 4.01 15.28
C GLY A 117 8.93 4.28 13.79
N ILE A 118 9.39 5.47 13.41
CA ILE A 118 9.22 6.18 12.13
C ILE A 118 9.45 5.29 10.90
N SER A 119 8.51 5.32 9.96
CA SER A 119 8.63 4.79 8.59
C SER A 119 8.11 5.86 7.60
N PRO A 120 8.76 6.08 6.45
CA PRO A 120 8.27 7.01 5.43
C PRO A 120 7.00 6.47 4.76
N PHE A 121 6.06 7.36 4.45
CA PHE A 121 4.74 7.03 3.93
C PHE A 121 4.69 7.37 2.44
N LEU A 122 4.04 6.54 1.62
CA LEU A 122 4.03 6.72 0.16
C LEU A 122 2.61 6.64 -0.39
N TYR A 123 2.14 7.72 -1.00
CA TYR A 123 0.93 7.76 -1.83
C TYR A 123 1.35 7.90 -3.30
N PHE A 124 0.78 7.13 -4.25
CA PHE A 124 1.19 7.12 -5.66
C PHE A 124 0.07 7.55 -6.63
N LYS A 125 0.45 8.23 -7.71
CA LYS A 125 -0.30 8.65 -8.90
C LYS A 125 0.45 8.13 -10.12
N PHE A 126 -0.23 7.43 -11.04
CA PHE A 126 0.41 6.80 -12.19
C PHE A 126 -0.09 7.42 -13.49
N ILE A 127 0.83 7.92 -14.30
CA ILE A 127 0.59 8.53 -15.60
C ILE A 127 1.27 7.62 -16.63
N HIS A 128 0.55 7.14 -17.64
CA HIS A 128 1.11 6.27 -18.69
C HIS A 128 1.29 7.06 -19.98
N THR A 129 2.35 6.75 -20.73
CA THR A 129 2.59 7.32 -22.05
C THR A 129 2.30 6.26 -23.10
N THR A 130 1.32 6.50 -23.97
CA THR A 130 1.04 5.60 -25.09
C THR A 130 2.00 5.88 -26.25
N HIS A 131 2.83 4.92 -26.61
CA HIS A 131 3.56 4.90 -27.87
C HIS A 131 2.62 4.42 -28.99
N GLY A 132 2.42 5.26 -30.01
CA GLY A 132 1.65 4.93 -31.22
C GLY A 132 2.54 4.44 -32.35
#